data_AF-A0A364JJP7-F1
#
_entry.id   AF-A0A364JJP7-F1
#
_cell.length_a   1.000
_cell.length_b   1.000
_cell.length_c   1.000
_cell.angle_alpha   90.00
_cell.angle_beta   90.00
_cell.angle_gamma   90.00
#
_symmetry.space_group_name_H-M   'P 1'
#
loop_
_entity.id
_entity.type
_entity.pdbx_description
1 polymer ?
#
loop_
_entity_poly.entity_id
_entity_poly.type
_entity_poly.pdbx_seq_one_letter_code
_entity_poly.pdbx_strand_id
1 'polypeptide(L)'
;WNDDAATGTYEETRDFPVTITVTDEAGNVTEETIIITVQRDTDGDGIPDVTDTDDDNDGIPDTEDNNPKVADTTAPTVDASDATVTEGQAITPIPVTITDDNDTTEEVTGLPSGLTYDDANNQIIGTPDIITDWNDDA
;
A
#
# COMPACT_ATOMS: atom_id res chain seq x y z
N TRP A 1 16.66 19.61 5.87
CA TRP A 1 16.00 18.30 5.97
C TRP A 1 16.12 17.69 4.59
N ASN A 2 17.15 16.88 4.38
CA ASN A 2 17.38 16.20 3.10
C ASN A 2 16.79 14.80 3.24
N ASP A 3 15.47 14.75 3.36
CA ASP A 3 14.71 13.55 3.08
C ASP A 3 14.68 13.47 1.54
N ASP A 4 15.74 12.89 0.98
CA ASP A 4 15.84 12.73 -0.46
C ASP A 4 14.95 11.56 -0.86
N ALA A 5 13.64 11.84 -0.96
CA ALA A 5 12.66 10.93 -1.53
C ALA A 5 13.06 10.42 -2.93
N ALA A 6 14.10 11.00 -3.57
CA ALA A 6 14.64 10.54 -4.83
C ALA A 6 15.55 9.31 -4.72
N THR A 7 16.03 8.90 -3.53
CA THR A 7 16.90 7.70 -3.39
C THR A 7 16.17 6.47 -2.88
N GLY A 8 14.91 6.58 -2.42
CA GLY A 8 14.13 5.45 -1.90
C GLY A 8 14.74 4.79 -0.67
N THR A 9 15.64 5.49 0.04
CA THR A 9 16.26 5.01 1.27
C THR A 9 15.97 6.01 2.37
N TYR A 10 15.01 5.69 3.22
CA TYR A 10 14.72 6.49 4.40
C TYR A 10 15.80 6.24 5.46
N GLU A 11 16.27 7.29 6.11
CA GLU A 11 17.18 7.16 7.23
C GLU A 11 16.37 6.85 8.51
N GLU A 12 16.58 5.67 9.06
CA GLU A 12 15.87 5.19 10.26
C GLU A 12 16.68 5.37 11.54
N THR A 13 17.97 5.73 11.41
CA THR A 13 18.87 5.92 12.55
C THR A 13 19.89 7.01 12.26
N ARG A 14 20.10 7.91 13.23
CA ARG A 14 21.12 8.95 13.16
C ARG A 14 21.89 9.10 14.47
N ASP A 15 23.21 9.20 14.35
CA ASP A 15 24.12 9.46 15.46
C ASP A 15 24.40 10.95 15.65
N PHE A 16 24.28 11.41 16.89
CA PHE A 16 24.56 12.78 17.31
C PHE A 16 25.71 12.79 18.32
N PRO A 17 26.91 13.27 17.94
CA PRO A 17 28.01 13.41 18.88
C PRO A 17 27.73 14.56 19.85
N VAL A 18 27.94 14.29 21.15
CA VAL A 18 27.82 15.27 22.22
C VAL A 18 29.14 15.35 22.96
N THR A 19 29.77 16.52 22.94
CA THR A 19 30.99 16.79 23.69
C THR A 19 30.64 17.37 25.06
N ILE A 20 31.14 16.71 26.11
CA ILE A 20 31.03 17.10 27.51
C ILE A 20 32.36 17.73 27.91
N THR A 21 32.34 19.02 28.25
CA THR A 21 33.52 19.75 28.73
C THR A 21 33.39 20.00 30.23
N VAL A 22 34.39 19.54 31.00
CA VAL A 22 34.49 19.79 32.44
C VAL A 22 35.66 20.73 32.69
N THR A 23 35.45 21.78 33.47
CA THR A 23 36.49 22.73 33.89
C THR A 23 36.51 22.82 35.41
N ASP A 24 37.69 22.66 36.01
CA ASP A 24 37.86 22.83 37.46
C ASP A 24 38.10 24.30 37.85
N GLU A 25 38.11 24.60 39.16
CA GLU A 25 38.31 25.97 39.67
C GLU A 25 39.72 26.53 39.35
N ALA A 26 40.69 25.65 39.05
CA ALA A 26 42.03 26.04 38.61
C ALA A 26 42.12 26.29 37.09
N GLY A 27 41.05 26.05 36.34
CA GLY A 27 40.97 26.24 34.90
C GLY A 27 41.49 25.07 34.07
N ASN A 28 41.72 23.89 34.68
CA ASN A 28 42.05 22.68 33.91
C ASN A 28 40.79 22.17 33.20
N VAL A 29 40.93 21.76 31.94
CA VAL A 29 39.82 21.31 31.10
C VAL A 29 40.00 19.84 30.72
N THR A 30 38.91 19.08 30.80
CA THR A 30 38.79 17.72 30.25
C THR A 30 37.56 17.68 29.33
N GLU A 31 37.71 17.05 28.17
CA GLU A 31 36.60 16.83 27.23
C GLU A 31 36.39 15.33 27.04
N GLU A 32 35.11 14.92 26.94
CA GLU A 32 34.69 13.57 26.59
C GLU A 32 33.63 13.68 25.50
N THR A 33 33.66 12.82 24.48
CA THR A 33 32.61 12.81 23.45
C THR A 33 31.84 11.51 23.51
N ILE A 34 30.53 11.62 23.74
CA ILE A 34 29.60 10.50 23.66
C ILE A 34 28.79 10.58 22.35
N ILE A 35 28.23 9.47 21.92
CA ILE A 35 27.29 9.43 20.79
C ILE A 35 25.89 9.16 21.34
N ILE A 36 24.91 9.96 20.92
CA ILE A 36 23.50 9.70 21.11
C ILE A 36 22.93 9.22 19.78
N THR A 37 22.50 7.96 19.74
CA THR A 37 21.80 7.39 18.58
C THR A 37 20.31 7.65 18.73
N VAL A 38 19.71 8.28 17.72
CA VAL A 38 18.27 8.52 17.62
C VAL A 38 17.72 7.65 16.50
N GLN A 39 16.68 6.89 16.80
CA GLN A 39 15.96 6.08 15.81
C GLN A 39 14.66 6.80 15.44
N ARG A 40 14.27 6.70 14.17
CA ARG A 40 13.00 7.22 13.66
C ARG A 40 11.84 6.37 14.22
N ASP A 41 10.69 7.02 14.34
CA ASP A 41 9.41 6.47 14.79
C ASP A 41 8.36 7.23 13.97
N THR A 42 7.92 6.63 12.86
CA THR A 42 7.19 7.31 11.78
C THR A 42 5.72 7.53 12.14
N ASP A 43 5.07 6.57 12.79
CA ASP A 43 3.68 6.66 13.24
C ASP A 43 3.53 7.21 14.68
N GLY A 44 4.61 7.21 15.47
CA GLY A 44 4.65 7.71 16.84
C GLY A 44 4.11 6.73 17.88
N ASP A 45 4.08 5.43 17.60
CA ASP A 45 3.58 4.42 18.54
C ASP A 45 4.62 4.00 19.60
N GLY A 46 5.88 4.41 19.42
CA GLY A 46 7.01 4.14 20.30
C GLY A 46 7.85 2.91 19.93
N ILE A 47 7.53 2.23 18.82
CA ILE A 47 8.36 1.22 18.17
C ILE A 47 9.23 1.94 17.13
N PRO A 48 10.57 1.83 17.22
CA PRO A 48 11.42 2.44 16.22
C PRO A 48 11.29 1.75 14.86
N ASP A 49 11.30 2.53 13.77
CA ASP A 49 11.20 2.07 12.38
C ASP A 49 12.09 0.86 12.07
N VAL A 50 13.33 0.85 12.59
CA VAL A 50 14.29 -0.26 12.39
C VAL A 50 13.82 -1.64 12.90
N THR A 51 12.78 -1.65 13.72
CA THR A 51 12.18 -2.83 14.36
C THR A 51 10.68 -2.90 14.20
N ASP A 52 10.06 -1.84 13.66
CA ASP A 52 8.68 -1.89 13.24
C ASP A 52 8.57 -2.72 11.96
N THR A 53 7.38 -3.27 11.73
CA THR A 53 7.06 -4.01 10.50
C THR A 53 6.02 -3.30 9.64
N ASP A 54 5.46 -2.21 10.17
CA ASP A 54 4.47 -1.33 9.55
C ASP A 54 4.74 0.09 10.08
N ASP A 55 5.73 0.74 9.49
CA ASP A 55 6.32 2.00 9.95
C ASP A 55 5.32 3.17 10.06
N ASP A 56 4.25 3.17 9.26
CA ASP A 56 3.23 4.22 9.25
C ASP A 56 1.85 3.76 9.71
N ASN A 57 1.71 2.47 10.02
CA ASN A 57 0.58 1.83 10.68
C ASN A 57 -0.73 1.97 9.90
N ASP A 58 -0.63 1.89 8.57
CA ASP A 58 -1.77 1.87 7.66
C ASP A 58 -2.37 0.46 7.48
N GLY A 59 -1.67 -0.57 7.99
CA GLY A 59 -2.06 -1.97 7.94
C GLY A 59 -1.43 -2.76 6.78
N ILE A 60 -0.59 -2.12 5.95
CA ILE A 60 0.19 -2.73 4.88
C ILE A 60 1.64 -2.88 5.39
N PRO A 61 2.18 -4.11 5.55
CA PRO A 61 3.54 -4.28 6.04
C PRO A 61 4.58 -3.62 5.13
N ASP A 62 5.70 -3.12 5.68
CA ASP A 62 6.75 -2.41 4.91
C ASP A 62 7.29 -3.21 3.72
N THR A 63 7.20 -4.54 3.77
CA THR A 63 7.64 -5.44 2.68
C THR A 63 6.67 -5.51 1.50
N GLU A 64 5.42 -5.10 1.71
CA GLU A 64 4.30 -5.10 0.77
C GLU A 64 3.88 -3.66 0.40
N ASP A 65 4.29 -2.67 1.20
CA ASP A 65 3.98 -1.26 0.99
C ASP A 65 4.93 -0.58 -0.03
N ASN A 66 4.34 0.10 -1.01
CA ASN A 66 5.07 0.94 -1.97
C ASN A 66 5.57 2.25 -1.35
N ASN A 67 4.94 2.71 -0.26
CA ASN A 67 5.25 3.92 0.46
C ASN A 67 5.37 3.73 1.99
N PRO A 68 6.34 2.92 2.50
CA PRO A 68 6.48 2.49 3.91
C PRO A 68 6.71 3.56 4.97
N LYS A 69 6.45 4.84 4.70
CA LYS A 69 6.60 5.93 5.67
C LYS A 69 5.47 6.95 5.55
N VAL A 70 4.47 6.65 4.73
CA VAL A 70 3.35 7.53 4.39
C VAL A 70 2.09 6.67 4.32
N ALA A 71 1.33 6.71 5.41
CA ALA A 71 0.13 5.91 5.55
C ALA A 71 -0.84 6.03 4.37
N ASP A 72 -1.26 4.88 3.86
CA ASP A 72 -2.36 4.77 2.90
C ASP A 72 -3.67 5.21 3.55
N THR A 73 -4.30 6.19 2.90
CA THR A 73 -5.59 6.76 3.32
C THR A 73 -6.57 6.87 2.18
N THR A 74 -6.18 6.39 1.00
CA THR A 74 -6.92 6.48 -0.24
C THR A 74 -7.59 5.14 -0.50
N ALA A 75 -8.79 5.19 -1.08
CA ALA A 75 -9.50 3.99 -1.43
C ALA A 75 -9.23 3.66 -2.89
N PRO A 76 -9.16 2.37 -3.26
CA PRO A 76 -9.04 1.98 -4.65
C PRO A 76 -10.28 2.44 -5.43
N THR A 77 -10.09 2.71 -6.71
CA THR A 77 -11.19 3.02 -7.62
C THR A 77 -11.37 1.91 -8.63
N VAL A 78 -12.63 1.62 -8.96
CA VAL A 78 -13.02 0.60 -9.94
C VAL A 78 -13.89 1.26 -11.00
N ASP A 79 -13.56 1.04 -12.27
CA ASP A 79 -14.32 1.49 -13.43
C ASP A 79 -14.61 0.33 -14.38
N ALA A 80 -15.90 0.14 -14.69
CA ALA A 80 -16.40 -0.82 -15.66
C ALA A 80 -17.72 -0.29 -16.23
N SER A 81 -17.96 -0.58 -17.51
CA SER A 81 -19.19 -0.12 -18.18
C SER A 81 -20.29 -1.17 -18.14
N ASP A 82 -21.53 -0.73 -17.97
CA ASP A 82 -22.71 -1.57 -18.16
C ASP A 82 -22.72 -2.17 -19.58
N ALA A 83 -23.14 -3.43 -19.68
CA ALA A 83 -23.27 -4.13 -20.95
C ALA A 83 -24.63 -4.82 -21.08
N THR A 84 -25.19 -4.80 -22.28
CA THR A 84 -26.35 -5.63 -22.66
C THR A 84 -25.87 -6.70 -23.62
N VAL A 85 -26.13 -7.97 -23.28
CA VAL A 85 -25.66 -9.14 -24.02
C VAL A 85 -26.81 -10.07 -24.32
N THR A 86 -26.66 -10.90 -25.36
CA THR A 86 -27.66 -11.90 -25.74
C THR A 86 -27.28 -13.25 -25.15
N GLU A 87 -28.25 -13.95 -24.55
CA GLU A 87 -28.04 -15.30 -24.00
C GLU A 87 -27.49 -16.27 -25.06
N GLY A 88 -26.59 -17.17 -24.64
CA GLY A 88 -25.95 -18.15 -25.50
C GLY A 88 -25.00 -17.57 -26.56
N GLN A 89 -24.73 -16.25 -26.56
CA GLN A 89 -23.78 -15.61 -27.46
C GLN A 89 -22.55 -15.09 -26.71
N ALA A 90 -21.36 -15.34 -27.26
CA ALA A 90 -20.12 -14.83 -26.67
C ALA A 90 -20.17 -13.30 -26.56
N ILE A 91 -19.80 -12.78 -25.38
CA ILE A 91 -19.78 -11.34 -25.15
C ILE A 91 -18.56 -10.72 -25.79
N THR A 92 -18.65 -9.43 -26.11
CA THR A 92 -17.43 -8.63 -26.23
C THR A 92 -16.83 -8.49 -24.84
N PRO A 93 -15.53 -8.79 -24.61
CA PRO A 93 -14.92 -8.65 -23.30
C PRO A 93 -15.20 -7.28 -22.67
N ILE A 94 -15.60 -7.27 -21.40
CA ILE A 94 -15.90 -6.06 -20.67
C ILE A 94 -14.67 -5.71 -19.83
N PRO A 95 -13.91 -4.66 -20.16
CA PRO A 95 -12.75 -4.28 -19.39
C PRO A 95 -13.16 -3.77 -18.01
N VAL A 96 -12.36 -4.13 -17.01
CA VAL A 96 -12.44 -3.63 -15.64
C VAL A 96 -11.13 -2.91 -15.35
N THR A 97 -11.21 -1.63 -14.99
CA THR A 97 -10.03 -0.86 -14.59
C THR A 97 -10.06 -0.72 -13.08
N ILE A 98 -8.98 -1.14 -12.43
CA ILE A 98 -8.75 -0.96 -11.00
C ILE A 98 -7.52 -0.06 -10.89
N THR A 99 -7.63 1.02 -10.12
CA THR A 99 -6.48 1.88 -9.82
C THR A 99 -6.43 2.20 -8.35
N ASP A 100 -5.22 2.17 -7.84
CA ASP A 100 -4.89 2.50 -6.46
C ASP A 100 -3.45 3.02 -6.41
N ASP A 101 -3.14 3.78 -5.37
CA ASP A 101 -1.80 4.27 -5.11
C ASP A 101 -0.97 3.35 -4.20
N ASN A 102 -1.57 2.30 -3.64
CA ASN A 102 -0.87 1.25 -2.91
C ASN A 102 -1.28 -0.17 -3.36
N ASP A 103 -0.94 -1.19 -2.57
CA ASP A 103 -1.28 -2.58 -2.87
C ASP A 103 -2.80 -2.84 -2.80
N THR A 104 -3.32 -3.67 -3.70
CA THR A 104 -4.75 -3.94 -3.81
C THR A 104 -5.05 -5.41 -3.98
N THR A 105 -6.25 -5.81 -3.54
CA THR A 105 -6.80 -7.13 -3.80
C THR A 105 -8.09 -7.01 -4.60
N GLU A 106 -8.31 -7.89 -5.58
CA GLU A 106 -9.56 -7.92 -6.35
C GLU A 106 -10.42 -9.16 -6.08
N GLU A 107 -11.74 -8.96 -6.05
CA GLU A 107 -12.73 -10.04 -6.04
C GLU A 107 -13.91 -9.67 -6.96
N VAL A 108 -14.26 -10.56 -7.89
CA VAL A 108 -15.40 -10.38 -8.79
C VAL A 108 -16.45 -11.45 -8.52
N THR A 109 -17.62 -11.04 -8.03
CA THR A 109 -18.75 -11.95 -7.70
C THR A 109 -20.04 -11.52 -8.41
N GLY A 110 -21.05 -12.39 -8.38
CA GLY A 110 -22.37 -12.09 -8.95
C GLY A 110 -22.46 -12.13 -10.47
N LEU A 111 -21.44 -12.65 -11.16
CA LEU A 111 -21.48 -12.86 -12.60
C LEU A 111 -22.58 -13.87 -12.99
N PRO A 112 -23.37 -13.60 -14.04
CA PRO A 112 -24.27 -14.58 -14.64
C PRO A 112 -23.56 -15.88 -15.00
N SER A 113 -24.26 -17.02 -14.90
CA SER A 113 -23.73 -18.32 -15.32
C SER A 113 -23.21 -18.25 -16.76
N GLY A 114 -22.02 -18.82 -16.99
CA GLY A 114 -21.34 -18.79 -18.28
C GLY A 114 -20.39 -17.59 -18.48
N LEU A 115 -20.38 -16.62 -17.56
CA LEU A 115 -19.39 -15.54 -17.51
C LEU A 115 -18.34 -15.80 -16.42
N THR A 116 -17.12 -15.32 -16.66
CA THR A 116 -15.98 -15.40 -15.74
C THR A 116 -15.16 -14.12 -15.79
N TYR A 117 -14.52 -13.78 -14.68
CA TYR A 117 -13.48 -12.75 -14.67
C TYR A 117 -12.14 -13.36 -15.09
N ASP A 118 -11.51 -12.76 -16.09
CA ASP A 118 -10.18 -13.08 -16.60
C ASP A 118 -9.18 -12.10 -15.98
N ASP A 119 -8.65 -12.50 -14.84
CA ASP A 119 -7.71 -11.73 -14.02
C ASP A 119 -6.41 -11.38 -14.76
N ALA A 120 -5.96 -12.24 -15.68
CA ALA A 120 -4.73 -11.96 -16.45
C ALA A 120 -4.87 -10.77 -17.41
N ASN A 121 -6.11 -10.38 -17.75
CA ASN A 121 -6.40 -9.31 -18.70
C ASN A 121 -7.40 -8.28 -18.15
N ASN A 122 -7.71 -8.33 -16.86
CA ASN A 122 -8.67 -7.48 -16.14
C ASN A 122 -9.99 -7.27 -16.91
N GLN A 123 -10.66 -8.36 -17.27
CA GLN A 123 -11.89 -8.28 -18.08
C GLN A 123 -12.87 -9.40 -17.77
N ILE A 124 -14.16 -9.11 -17.89
CA ILE A 124 -15.20 -10.13 -17.87
C ILE A 124 -15.33 -10.71 -19.28
N ILE A 125 -15.27 -12.04 -19.37
CA ILE A 125 -15.37 -12.79 -20.62
C ILE A 125 -16.40 -13.92 -20.50
N GLY A 126 -16.71 -14.56 -21.62
CA GLY A 126 -17.47 -15.79 -21.65
C GLY A 126 -18.69 -15.73 -22.57
N THR A 127 -19.62 -16.63 -22.31
CA THR A 127 -20.89 -16.75 -23.03
C THR A 127 -21.96 -17.01 -21.97
N PRO A 128 -22.88 -16.07 -21.72
CA PRO A 128 -23.90 -16.25 -20.71
C PRO A 128 -24.79 -17.42 -21.11
N ASP A 129 -25.13 -18.25 -20.12
CA ASP A 129 -25.98 -19.40 -20.35
C ASP A 129 -27.37 -18.96 -20.85
N ILE A 130 -28.02 -19.83 -21.62
CA ILE A 130 -29.41 -19.65 -22.00
C ILE A 130 -30.25 -19.74 -20.72
N ILE A 131 -31.00 -18.68 -20.43
CA ILE A 131 -31.91 -18.64 -19.30
C ILE A 131 -33.16 -19.44 -19.71
N THR A 132 -33.28 -20.65 -19.20
CA THR A 132 -34.41 -21.54 -19.54
C THR A 132 -35.68 -21.29 -18.71
N ASP A 133 -35.57 -20.44 -17.69
CA ASP A 133 -36.66 -20.06 -16.79
C ASP A 133 -36.75 -18.53 -16.69
N TRP A 134 -36.97 -17.89 -17.84
CA TRP A 134 -37.60 -16.57 -17.84
C TRP A 134 -39.00 -16.83 -17.30
N ASN A 135 -39.23 -16.67 -15.98
CA ASN A 135 -40.52 -16.90 -15.32
C ASN A 135 -41.67 -16.58 -16.29
N ASP A 136 -42.25 -17.66 -16.79
CA ASP A 136 -43.17 -17.81 -17.91
C ASP A 136 -43.85 -16.51 -18.39
N ASP A 137 -43.73 -16.21 -19.69
CA ASP A 137 -44.60 -15.28 -20.42
C ASP A 137 -46.07 -15.67 -20.17
N ALA A 138 -46.66 -15.16 -19.10
CA ALA A 138 -48.08 -15.32 -18.74
C ALA A 138 -48.86 -14.02 -18.95
#